data_AF-F4Q0D7-F1
#
_entry.id   AF-F4Q0D7-F1
#
_cell.length_a   1.000
_cell.length_b   1.000
_cell.length_c   1.000
_cell.angle_alpha   90.00
_cell.angle_beta   90.00
_cell.angle_gamma   90.00
#
_symmetry.space_group_name_H-M   'P 1'
#
loop_
_entity.id
_entity.type
_entity.pdbx_description
1 polymer ?
#
loop_
_entity_poly.entity_id
_entity_poly.type
_entity_poly.pdbx_seq_one_letter_code
_entity_poly.pdbx_strand_id
1 'polypeptide(L)'
;MLSNRILFICLFVVLSISLVKGNGEFSPELAYNGLVMSYSAYCFGKYVNYWSCPFEHPTDSCGNPLSGGFFNASEDKVGRFDFIYQEAVSDSLFYIAEQDNNYYLVFRGTDDIINDMEDIDFAHQKPFPQDDSSAMVSKGFYVAWRGGFMGLPPVYIDQLRQPVMDALASTSINSGSGLTIVGHSFGGAMASMSYMNPFTNHASLAALEFSTINDEQPELPYGPITVYTYGSPRVGNEDFEVLFNTNTNIETSYRVVNFEDTIPHLPLPAFTLFGSNATYSHVNTEVWLYNYSNDPSQYPVYLECPLTEQLNCSTNSLVHWTQFDNMTQVMYYHRRYFAYDLETFCQDWIADLEVLQHPTIFLNITRHWMAGGYNYTNVVGTLTNNGPVDIANPVFTSNPNIVPVAGIWGLTPTTTDNGIIHWRLTPLNGVTPTISIGSEYIFAFTYNSTATYSFTRIK
;
A
#
# COMPACT_ATOMS: atom_id res chain seq x y z
N MET A 1 -17.62 -76.46 -8.76
CA MET A 1 -17.16 -75.12 -9.19
C MET A 1 -17.87 -74.09 -8.33
N LEU A 2 -17.31 -73.78 -7.15
CA LEU A 2 -17.79 -72.69 -6.30
C LEU A 2 -16.97 -71.45 -6.64
N SER A 3 -17.63 -70.39 -7.12
CA SER A 3 -17.02 -69.10 -7.38
C SER A 3 -17.16 -68.22 -6.14
N ASN A 4 -16.04 -67.99 -5.45
CA ASN A 4 -15.90 -66.96 -4.42
C ASN A 4 -15.97 -65.58 -5.10
N ARG A 5 -16.96 -64.77 -4.75
CA ARG A 5 -16.93 -63.31 -4.97
C ARG A 5 -16.67 -62.64 -3.64
N ILE A 6 -15.46 -62.12 -3.49
CA ILE A 6 -15.04 -61.23 -2.41
C ILE A 6 -15.69 -59.88 -2.67
N LEU A 7 -16.56 -59.45 -1.75
CA LEU A 7 -17.19 -58.13 -1.75
C LEU A 7 -16.23 -57.15 -1.06
N PHE A 8 -15.57 -56.28 -1.84
CA PHE A 8 -14.81 -55.15 -1.29
C PHE A 8 -15.80 -54.11 -0.75
N ILE A 9 -15.96 -54.06 0.56
CA ILE A 9 -16.64 -52.96 1.25
C ILE A 9 -15.66 -51.78 1.27
N CYS A 10 -15.83 -50.83 0.35
CA CYS A 10 -15.19 -49.53 0.47
C CYS A 10 -15.84 -48.79 1.64
N LEU A 11 -15.15 -48.80 2.78
CA LEU A 11 -15.47 -47.97 3.92
C LEU A 11 -15.11 -46.52 3.53
N PHE A 12 -16.10 -45.76 3.05
CA PHE A 12 -15.97 -44.30 2.96
C PHE A 12 -15.89 -43.76 4.38
N VAL A 13 -14.68 -43.58 4.88
CA VAL A 13 -14.44 -42.68 6.01
C VAL A 13 -14.68 -41.28 5.44
N VAL A 14 -15.89 -40.77 5.68
CA VAL A 14 -16.13 -39.33 5.58
C VAL A 14 -15.30 -38.73 6.70
N LEU A 15 -14.06 -38.35 6.39
CA LEU A 15 -13.37 -37.35 7.19
C LEU A 15 -14.25 -36.12 7.09
N SER A 16 -14.93 -35.80 8.19
CA SER A 16 -15.47 -34.48 8.43
C SER A 16 -14.30 -33.51 8.30
N ILE A 17 -14.18 -32.88 7.13
CA ILE A 17 -13.45 -31.64 6.95
C ILE A 17 -14.14 -30.69 7.91
N SER A 18 -13.48 -30.40 9.04
CA SER A 18 -13.89 -29.29 9.88
C SER A 18 -14.02 -28.08 8.98
N LEU A 19 -15.24 -27.57 8.83
CA LEU A 19 -15.52 -26.39 8.04
C LEU A 19 -14.52 -25.31 8.45
N VAL A 20 -13.83 -24.78 7.45
CA VAL A 20 -13.08 -23.53 7.56
C VAL A 20 -14.04 -22.49 8.13
N LYS A 21 -13.54 -21.77 9.13
CA LYS A 21 -14.22 -20.77 9.94
C LYS A 21 -14.93 -19.76 9.03
N GLY A 22 -16.25 -19.88 8.89
CA GLY A 22 -17.11 -18.88 8.26
C GLY A 22 -18.03 -18.29 9.32
N ASN A 23 -17.59 -17.21 9.98
CA ASN A 23 -18.40 -16.49 10.95
C ASN A 23 -18.64 -15.03 10.54
N GLY A 24 -18.73 -14.77 9.24
CA GLY A 24 -19.30 -13.56 8.65
C GLY A 24 -19.56 -13.81 7.17
N GLU A 25 -20.73 -13.41 6.67
CA GLU A 25 -20.99 -13.39 5.23
C GLU A 25 -20.22 -12.23 4.59
N PHE A 26 -19.75 -12.38 3.35
CA PHE A 26 -19.06 -11.29 2.66
C PHE A 26 -20.02 -10.09 2.53
N SER A 27 -19.60 -8.94 3.05
CA SER A 27 -20.37 -7.71 2.93
C SER A 27 -19.82 -6.86 1.79
N PRO A 28 -20.54 -6.75 0.65
CA PRO A 28 -20.10 -5.91 -0.46
C PRO A 28 -20.08 -4.43 -0.10
N GLU A 29 -20.94 -4.00 0.84
CA GLU A 29 -20.94 -2.63 1.39
C GLU A 29 -19.67 -2.34 2.19
N LEU A 30 -19.29 -3.24 3.09
CA LEU A 30 -18.04 -3.10 3.85
C LEU A 30 -16.81 -3.20 2.95
N ALA A 31 -16.86 -4.04 1.91
CA ALA A 31 -15.81 -4.12 0.90
C ALA A 31 -15.69 -2.83 0.08
N TYR A 32 -16.81 -2.21 -0.29
CA TYR A 32 -16.82 -0.92 -0.98
C TYR A 32 -16.27 0.18 -0.07
N ASN A 33 -16.79 0.30 1.15
CA ASN A 33 -16.36 1.32 2.11
C ASN A 33 -14.88 1.13 2.52
N GLY A 34 -14.44 -0.11 2.68
CA GLY A 34 -13.04 -0.45 2.92
C GLY A 34 -12.12 -0.08 1.76
N LEU A 35 -12.59 -0.17 0.51
CA LEU A 35 -11.84 0.37 -0.64
C LEU A 35 -11.78 1.89 -0.54
N VAL A 36 -12.90 2.59 -0.37
CA VAL A 36 -12.93 4.06 -0.27
C VAL A 36 -11.97 4.53 0.82
N MET A 37 -11.96 3.85 1.96
CA MET A 37 -10.99 4.07 3.04
C MET A 37 -9.54 3.81 2.61
N SER A 38 -9.28 2.72 1.91
CA SER A 38 -7.92 2.39 1.46
C SER A 38 -7.40 3.38 0.41
N TYR A 39 -8.25 3.80 -0.53
CA TYR A 39 -7.90 4.75 -1.59
C TYR A 39 -7.77 6.18 -1.04
N SER A 40 -8.56 6.57 -0.04
CA SER A 40 -8.42 7.89 0.60
C SER A 40 -7.05 8.09 1.23
N ALA A 41 -6.42 7.02 1.73
CA ALA A 41 -5.09 7.07 2.32
C ALA A 41 -4.04 7.61 1.32
N TYR A 42 -4.26 7.45 0.01
CA TYR A 42 -3.41 8.00 -1.05
C TYR A 42 -3.70 9.48 -1.36
N CYS A 43 -4.86 9.99 -0.92
CA CYS A 43 -5.24 11.39 -1.10
C CYS A 43 -4.72 12.29 0.01
N PHE A 44 -4.29 11.71 1.14
CA PHE A 44 -3.81 12.45 2.29
C PHE A 44 -2.37 12.93 2.13
N GLY A 45 -2.13 14.17 2.53
CA GLY A 45 -0.78 14.66 2.82
C GLY A 45 -0.22 14.04 4.11
N LYS A 46 1.02 14.38 4.49
CA LYS A 46 1.66 13.81 5.71
C LYS A 46 0.90 14.12 7.01
N TYR A 47 0.14 15.21 7.04
CA TYR A 47 -0.66 15.62 8.20
C TYR A 47 -2.05 16.03 7.72
N VAL A 48 -3.06 15.25 8.11
CA VAL A 48 -4.47 15.57 7.86
C VAL A 48 -5.22 15.47 9.18
N ASN A 49 -6.02 16.49 9.49
CA ASN A 49 -6.77 16.58 10.75
C ASN A 49 -8.29 16.40 10.55
N TYR A 50 -8.75 16.20 9.32
CA TYR A 50 -10.17 15.99 9.01
C TYR A 50 -10.37 15.07 7.80
N TRP A 51 -11.47 14.32 7.81
CA TRP A 51 -11.90 13.50 6.68
C TRP A 51 -12.54 14.37 5.60
N SER A 52 -11.98 14.35 4.38
CA SER A 52 -12.37 15.24 3.28
C SER A 52 -13.09 14.54 2.14
N CYS A 53 -13.68 13.38 2.40
CA CYS A 53 -14.29 12.58 1.35
C CYS A 53 -15.44 13.33 0.66
N PRO A 54 -15.52 13.31 -0.68
CA PRO A 54 -16.61 13.92 -1.42
C PRO A 54 -17.90 13.11 -1.26
N PHE A 55 -18.98 13.77 -0.83
CA PHE A 55 -20.29 13.13 -0.59
C PHE A 55 -21.48 13.91 -1.17
N GLU A 56 -21.23 14.96 -1.96
CA GLU A 56 -22.30 15.85 -2.45
C GLU A 56 -23.04 15.28 -3.67
N HIS A 57 -22.42 14.36 -4.42
CA HIS A 57 -22.98 13.77 -5.62
C HIS A 57 -23.05 12.23 -5.57
N PRO A 58 -24.08 11.60 -6.16
CA PRO A 58 -24.20 10.14 -6.23
C PRO A 58 -23.08 9.42 -6.99
N THR A 59 -22.25 10.17 -7.71
CA THR A 59 -21.06 9.68 -8.42
C THR A 59 -19.79 9.76 -7.58
N ASP A 60 -19.81 10.50 -6.47
CA ASP A 60 -18.67 10.65 -5.57
C ASP A 60 -18.46 9.38 -4.76
N SER A 61 -17.23 9.12 -4.30
CA SER A 61 -16.88 7.91 -3.55
C SER A 61 -17.71 7.72 -2.28
N CYS A 62 -17.92 8.77 -1.49
CA CYS A 62 -18.73 8.70 -0.27
C CYS A 62 -20.22 8.97 -0.50
N GLY A 63 -20.58 9.70 -1.57
CA GLY A 63 -21.97 9.98 -1.93
C GLY A 63 -22.66 8.84 -2.71
N ASN A 64 -21.89 7.86 -3.18
CA ASN A 64 -22.40 6.72 -3.92
C ASN A 64 -23.38 5.88 -3.06
N PRO A 65 -24.54 5.46 -3.59
CA PRO A 65 -25.46 4.56 -2.88
C PRO A 65 -24.83 3.25 -2.36
N LEU A 66 -23.76 2.77 -3.00
CA LEU A 66 -23.00 1.59 -2.55
C LEU A 66 -22.31 1.80 -1.19
N SER A 67 -22.13 3.04 -0.75
CA SER A 67 -21.60 3.29 0.59
C SER A 67 -22.59 2.96 1.70
N GLY A 68 -23.88 2.78 1.40
CA GLY A 68 -24.92 2.65 2.42
C GLY A 68 -25.11 3.91 3.27
N GLY A 69 -24.50 5.04 2.90
CA GLY A 69 -24.46 6.25 3.72
C GLY A 69 -23.43 6.19 4.85
N PHE A 70 -22.49 5.24 4.81
CA PHE A 70 -21.43 5.03 5.80
C PHE A 70 -20.61 6.28 6.10
N PHE A 71 -20.42 7.18 5.13
CA PHE A 71 -19.63 8.39 5.32
C PHE A 71 -20.46 9.66 5.54
N ASN A 72 -21.78 9.53 5.70
CA ASN A 72 -22.66 10.68 5.88
C ASN A 72 -22.36 11.37 7.22
N ALA A 73 -22.35 12.71 7.19
CA ALA A 73 -22.31 13.50 8.41
C ALA A 73 -23.62 13.30 9.18
N SER A 74 -23.54 12.66 10.35
CA SER A 74 -24.66 12.54 11.29
C SER A 74 -24.58 13.64 12.36
N GLU A 75 -25.65 14.42 12.53
CA GLU A 75 -25.76 15.45 13.59
C GLU A 75 -25.78 14.82 15.00
N ASP A 76 -26.29 13.58 15.12
CA ASP A 76 -26.47 12.88 16.38
C ASP A 76 -25.24 12.02 16.79
N LYS A 77 -24.12 12.12 16.05
CA LYS A 77 -22.89 11.28 16.16
C LYS A 77 -23.08 9.77 15.93
N VAL A 78 -24.28 9.22 16.10
CA VAL A 78 -24.59 7.82 15.77
C VAL A 78 -24.53 7.64 14.25
N GLY A 79 -23.80 6.65 13.77
CA GLY A 79 -23.54 6.43 12.34
C GLY A 79 -22.54 7.41 11.71
N ARG A 80 -21.87 8.27 12.49
CA ARG A 80 -20.87 9.20 11.96
C ARG A 80 -19.52 8.49 11.78
N PHE A 81 -18.93 8.66 10.61
CA PHE A 81 -17.53 8.30 10.38
C PHE A 81 -16.60 9.35 10.99
N ASP A 82 -15.89 8.96 12.05
CA ASP A 82 -14.98 9.82 12.80
C ASP A 82 -13.53 9.44 12.50
N PHE A 83 -12.84 10.29 11.73
CA PHE A 83 -11.40 10.19 11.55
C PHE A 83 -10.67 10.65 12.83
N ILE A 84 -9.82 9.79 13.37
CA ILE A 84 -9.21 9.99 14.70
C ILE A 84 -7.74 10.38 14.59
N TYR A 85 -6.96 9.63 13.80
CA TYR A 85 -5.51 9.74 13.81
C TYR A 85 -4.93 9.35 12.45
N GLN A 86 -3.82 9.97 12.07
CA GLN A 86 -3.02 9.55 10.93
C GLN A 86 -1.54 9.76 11.22
N GLU A 87 -0.71 8.86 10.70
CA GLU A 87 0.73 9.03 10.70
C GLU A 87 1.37 8.43 9.44
N ALA A 88 2.38 9.13 8.94
CA ALA A 88 3.26 8.64 7.87
C ALA A 88 4.60 8.21 8.47
N VAL A 89 5.04 6.99 8.14
CA VAL A 89 6.29 6.37 8.62
C VAL A 89 7.07 5.90 7.41
N SER A 90 8.25 6.48 7.17
CA SER A 90 8.98 6.30 5.90
C SER A 90 8.04 6.60 4.70
N ASP A 91 7.88 5.65 3.76
CA ASP A 91 6.97 5.76 2.61
C ASP A 91 5.59 5.10 2.85
N SER A 92 5.34 4.62 4.06
CA SER A 92 4.05 4.07 4.49
C SER A 92 3.21 5.14 5.20
N LEU A 93 1.89 4.95 5.17
CA LEU A 93 0.94 5.75 5.95
C LEU A 93 -0.13 4.85 6.50
N PHE A 94 -0.60 5.16 7.70
CA PHE A 94 -1.80 4.56 8.25
C PHE A 94 -2.67 5.62 8.90
N TYR A 95 -3.96 5.32 9.05
CA TYR A 95 -4.87 6.13 9.83
C TYR A 95 -5.86 5.25 10.60
N ILE A 96 -6.47 5.85 11.61
CA ILE A 96 -7.50 5.25 12.45
C ILE A 96 -8.77 6.09 12.32
N ALA A 97 -9.89 5.41 12.10
CA ALA A 97 -11.22 5.99 12.17
C ALA A 97 -12.13 5.14 13.06
N GLU A 98 -13.27 5.69 13.46
CA GLU A 98 -14.31 5.01 14.23
C GLU A 98 -15.67 5.27 13.60
N GLN A 99 -16.52 4.26 13.61
CA GLN A 99 -17.95 4.40 13.38
C GLN A 99 -18.69 3.31 14.14
N ASP A 100 -19.79 3.67 14.80
CA ASP A 100 -20.70 2.73 15.47
C ASP A 100 -19.98 1.72 16.38
N ASN A 101 -18.99 2.20 17.16
CA ASN A 101 -18.19 1.39 18.08
C ASN A 101 -17.32 0.31 17.40
N ASN A 102 -17.04 0.47 16.11
CA ASN A 102 -16.02 -0.28 15.38
C ASN A 102 -14.91 0.66 14.92
N TYR A 103 -13.67 0.27 15.20
CA TYR A 103 -12.48 1.00 14.78
C TYR A 103 -11.99 0.47 13.44
N TYR A 104 -11.50 1.36 12.60
CA TYR A 104 -10.95 1.07 11.29
C TYR A 104 -9.47 1.43 11.30
N LEU A 105 -8.60 0.42 11.21
CA LEU A 105 -7.17 0.61 10.99
C LEU A 105 -6.89 0.47 9.50
N VAL A 106 -6.48 1.57 8.89
CA VAL A 106 -6.34 1.66 7.44
C VAL A 106 -4.89 1.84 7.08
N PHE A 107 -4.38 0.97 6.21
CA PHE A 107 -3.01 1.05 5.68
C PHE A 107 -3.03 1.50 4.23
N ARG A 108 -2.27 2.57 3.95
CA ARG A 108 -1.94 2.97 2.59
C ARG A 108 -0.94 1.97 2.00
N GLY A 109 -1.08 1.66 0.72
CA GLY A 109 0.06 1.13 -0.02
C GLY A 109 1.09 2.21 -0.34
N THR A 110 2.04 1.89 -1.19
CA THR A 110 3.06 2.87 -1.62
C THR A 110 2.55 3.68 -2.81
N ASP A 111 2.85 4.97 -2.83
CA ASP A 111 2.57 5.87 -3.96
C ASP A 111 3.38 5.49 -5.22
N ASP A 112 4.45 4.70 -5.08
CA ASP A 112 5.28 4.16 -6.16
C ASP A 112 5.41 2.63 -6.07
N ILE A 113 4.29 1.96 -6.32
CA ILE A 113 4.16 0.49 -6.31
C ILE A 113 5.20 -0.19 -7.23
N ILE A 114 5.71 0.52 -8.24
CA ILE A 114 6.65 -0.02 -9.23
C ILE A 114 8.04 -0.16 -8.61
N ASN A 115 8.59 0.94 -8.12
CA ASN A 115 9.90 0.93 -7.46
C ASN A 115 9.85 0.02 -6.22
N ASP A 116 8.76 0.07 -5.45
CA ASP A 116 8.61 -0.76 -4.27
C ASP A 116 8.54 -2.24 -4.58
N MET A 117 7.85 -2.67 -5.63
CA MET A 117 7.81 -4.09 -5.97
C MET A 117 9.12 -4.63 -6.52
N GLU A 118 9.94 -3.77 -7.13
CA GLU A 118 11.31 -4.12 -7.52
C GLU A 118 12.26 -4.15 -6.30
N ASP A 119 12.04 -3.28 -5.32
CA ASP A 119 12.87 -3.13 -4.12
C ASP A 119 12.46 -4.05 -2.95
N ILE A 120 11.22 -4.56 -2.93
CA ILE A 120 10.75 -5.47 -1.90
C ILE A 120 11.47 -6.82 -2.04
N ASP A 121 12.18 -7.17 -0.96
CA ASP A 121 12.92 -8.43 -0.85
C ASP A 121 11.95 -9.62 -0.69
N PHE A 122 11.43 -10.11 -1.82
CA PHE A 122 10.65 -11.35 -1.92
C PHE A 122 11.54 -12.60 -1.98
N ALA A 123 12.82 -12.43 -2.33
CA ALA A 123 13.75 -13.53 -2.40
C ALA A 123 14.02 -14.12 -1.01
N HIS A 124 14.07 -13.28 0.03
CA HIS A 124 14.32 -13.72 1.39
C HIS A 124 13.06 -13.65 2.25
N GLN A 125 12.99 -14.53 3.24
CA GLN A 125 11.92 -14.54 4.23
C GLN A 125 12.47 -14.42 5.65
N LYS A 126 11.62 -13.98 6.58
CA LYS A 126 11.92 -13.84 8.01
C LYS A 126 10.88 -14.56 8.86
N PRO A 127 11.31 -15.23 9.95
CA PRO A 127 10.39 -15.82 10.91
C PRO A 127 9.44 -14.77 11.49
N PHE A 128 8.17 -15.12 11.60
CA PHE A 128 7.12 -14.22 12.07
C PHE A 128 5.92 -15.02 12.60
N PRO A 129 5.32 -14.64 13.74
CA PRO A 129 5.55 -13.40 14.48
C PRO A 129 6.86 -13.40 15.29
N GLN A 130 7.33 -14.57 15.70
CA GLN A 130 8.52 -14.77 16.56
C GLN A 130 9.73 -15.25 15.75
N ASP A 131 10.93 -14.98 16.25
CA ASP A 131 12.20 -15.24 15.56
C ASP A 131 12.51 -16.74 15.34
N ASP A 132 11.81 -17.63 16.04
CA ASP A 132 11.91 -19.09 15.94
C ASP A 132 10.69 -19.76 15.27
N SER A 133 9.76 -18.96 14.73
CA SER A 133 8.57 -19.47 14.07
C SER A 133 8.90 -20.16 12.74
N SER A 134 8.16 -21.22 12.41
CA SER A 134 8.18 -21.82 11.07
C SER A 134 7.32 -21.04 10.07
N ALA A 135 6.41 -20.19 10.57
CA ALA A 135 5.75 -19.18 9.77
C ALA A 135 6.74 -18.11 9.37
N MET A 136 6.84 -17.88 8.06
CA MET A 136 7.83 -17.01 7.43
C MET A 136 7.11 -16.00 6.55
N VAL A 137 7.50 -14.74 6.62
CA VAL A 137 6.98 -13.65 5.77
C VAL A 137 8.09 -13.08 4.89
N SER A 138 7.75 -12.40 3.80
CA SER A 138 8.74 -11.67 3.00
C SER A 138 9.58 -10.75 3.89
N LYS A 139 10.90 -10.74 3.66
CA LYS A 139 11.81 -9.88 4.40
C LYS A 139 11.50 -8.40 4.17
N GLY A 140 11.07 -8.00 2.98
CA GLY A 140 10.69 -6.61 2.71
C GLY A 140 9.49 -6.19 3.57
N PHE A 141 8.44 -7.00 3.62
CA PHE A 141 7.29 -6.73 4.49
C PHE A 141 7.65 -6.77 5.98
N TYR A 142 8.51 -7.71 6.40
CA TYR A 142 9.04 -7.74 7.75
C TYR A 142 9.75 -6.44 8.12
N VAL A 143 10.63 -5.95 7.26
CA VAL A 143 11.41 -4.73 7.50
C VAL A 143 10.51 -3.50 7.52
N ALA A 144 9.49 -3.41 6.67
CA ALA A 144 8.52 -2.33 6.75
C ALA A 144 7.73 -2.33 8.07
N TRP A 145 7.33 -3.52 8.55
CA TRP A 145 6.60 -3.63 9.80
C TRP A 145 7.49 -3.40 11.03
N ARG A 146 8.69 -3.98 11.08
CA ARG A 146 9.56 -4.07 12.26
C ARG A 146 10.78 -3.14 12.23
N GLY A 147 10.99 -2.45 11.12
CA GLY A 147 12.17 -1.64 10.85
C GLY A 147 13.39 -2.50 10.54
N GLY A 148 14.39 -1.90 9.90
CA GLY A 148 15.64 -2.58 9.58
C GLY A 148 16.32 -2.04 8.33
N PHE A 149 17.29 -2.79 7.83
CA PHE A 149 18.03 -2.43 6.62
C PHE A 149 17.58 -3.27 5.43
N MET A 150 17.36 -2.62 4.28
CA MET A 150 16.95 -3.23 3.02
C MET A 150 17.87 -2.79 1.86
N GLY A 151 17.90 -3.58 0.79
CA GLY A 151 18.65 -3.26 -0.44
C GLY A 151 20.18 -3.34 -0.33
N LEU A 152 20.85 -3.04 -1.43
CA LEU A 152 22.30 -2.84 -1.53
C LEU A 152 22.57 -1.60 -2.41
N PRO A 153 23.16 -0.50 -1.88
CA PRO A 153 23.62 -0.33 -0.50
C PRO A 153 22.46 -0.31 0.51
N PRO A 154 22.72 -0.64 1.80
CA PRO A 154 21.67 -0.76 2.79
C PRO A 154 21.02 0.61 3.08
N VAL A 155 19.70 0.68 2.94
CA VAL A 155 18.84 1.80 3.34
C VAL A 155 18.08 1.40 4.61
N TYR A 156 18.04 2.29 5.59
CA TYR A 156 17.28 2.07 6.83
C TYR A 156 15.82 2.42 6.61
N ILE A 157 14.92 1.51 6.99
CA ILE A 157 13.47 1.67 6.96
C ILE A 157 12.98 1.73 8.42
N ASP A 158 12.20 2.76 8.74
CA ASP A 158 11.61 2.92 10.07
C ASP A 158 10.48 1.90 10.29
N GLN A 159 10.28 1.48 11.53
CA GLN A 159 9.24 0.49 11.87
C GLN A 159 7.84 1.11 11.87
N LEU A 160 6.90 0.51 11.14
CA LEU A 160 5.49 0.90 11.18
C LEU A 160 4.78 0.41 12.46
N ARG A 161 5.24 -0.70 13.04
CA ARG A 161 4.57 -1.37 14.16
C ARG A 161 4.38 -0.48 15.38
N GLN A 162 5.44 0.17 15.86
CA GLN A 162 5.37 0.92 17.12
C GLN A 162 4.40 2.13 17.02
N PRO A 163 4.48 2.97 15.98
CA PRO A 163 3.50 4.02 15.74
C PRO A 163 2.05 3.55 15.71
N VAL A 164 1.76 2.45 15.01
CA VAL A 164 0.40 1.87 14.96
C VAL A 164 -0.08 1.45 16.34
N MET A 165 0.79 0.80 17.11
CA MET A 165 0.48 0.34 18.46
C MET A 165 0.22 1.51 19.42
N ASP A 166 1.03 2.56 19.33
CA ASP A 166 0.89 3.76 20.16
C ASP A 166 -0.40 4.53 19.80
N ALA A 167 -0.72 4.62 18.51
CA ALA A 167 -1.95 5.23 18.02
C ALA A 167 -3.18 4.49 18.54
N LEU A 168 -3.25 3.16 18.38
CA LEU A 168 -4.35 2.34 18.89
C LEU A 168 -4.48 2.45 20.41
N ALA A 169 -3.36 2.46 21.14
CA ALA A 169 -3.36 2.68 22.60
C ALA A 169 -3.97 4.03 22.99
N SER A 170 -3.69 5.07 22.20
CA SER A 170 -4.18 6.43 22.46
C SER A 170 -5.69 6.60 22.19
N THR A 171 -6.26 5.79 21.30
CA THR A 171 -7.67 5.90 20.89
C THR A 171 -8.69 5.43 21.94
N SER A 172 -8.24 4.98 23.12
CA SER A 172 -9.11 4.56 24.24
C SER A 172 -10.17 3.52 23.85
N ILE A 173 -9.78 2.57 22.98
CA ILE A 173 -10.68 1.55 22.45
C ILE A 173 -11.16 0.67 23.61
N ASN A 174 -12.48 0.55 23.76
CA ASN A 174 -13.09 -0.19 24.85
C ASN A 174 -13.05 -1.69 24.58
N SER A 175 -12.95 -2.50 25.64
CA SER A 175 -13.11 -3.94 25.54
C SER A 175 -14.50 -4.28 24.97
N GLY A 176 -14.52 -4.84 23.76
CA GLY A 176 -15.74 -5.18 23.02
C GLY A 176 -16.02 -4.33 21.77
N SER A 177 -15.28 -3.24 21.52
CA SER A 177 -15.33 -2.52 20.24
C SER A 177 -14.69 -3.34 19.13
N GLY A 178 -15.35 -3.46 17.98
CA GLY A 178 -14.80 -4.19 16.84
C GLY A 178 -13.56 -3.50 16.26
N LEU A 179 -12.69 -4.27 15.62
CA LEU A 179 -11.57 -3.72 14.85
C LEU A 179 -11.60 -4.28 13.44
N THR A 180 -11.76 -3.38 12.47
CA THR A 180 -11.67 -3.68 11.05
C THR A 180 -10.34 -3.17 10.50
N ILE A 181 -9.53 -4.05 9.93
CA ILE A 181 -8.25 -3.70 9.32
C ILE A 181 -8.41 -3.73 7.81
N VAL A 182 -8.09 -2.64 7.12
CA VAL A 182 -8.19 -2.56 5.67
C VAL A 182 -6.92 -2.04 5.02
N GLY A 183 -6.67 -2.45 3.79
CA GLY A 183 -5.54 -1.93 3.03
C GLY A 183 -5.53 -2.39 1.58
N HIS A 184 -5.04 -1.52 0.72
CA HIS A 184 -4.86 -1.79 -0.70
C HIS A 184 -3.38 -2.01 -1.04
N SER A 185 -3.08 -2.91 -1.98
CA SER A 185 -1.72 -3.18 -2.46
C SER A 185 -0.77 -3.55 -1.31
N PHE A 186 0.37 -2.87 -1.18
CA PHE A 186 1.29 -2.97 -0.04
C PHE A 186 0.60 -2.76 1.32
N GLY A 187 -0.41 -1.88 1.39
CA GLY A 187 -1.21 -1.69 2.60
C GLY A 187 -2.01 -2.94 2.98
N GLY A 188 -2.41 -3.76 1.99
CA GLY A 188 -3.03 -5.07 2.24
C GLY A 188 -2.06 -6.09 2.86
N ALA A 189 -0.78 -6.03 2.47
CA ALA A 189 0.27 -6.82 3.11
C ALA A 189 0.49 -6.39 4.56
N MET A 190 0.56 -5.08 4.82
CA MET A 190 0.68 -4.53 6.18
C MET A 190 -0.55 -4.86 7.04
N ALA A 191 -1.76 -4.76 6.49
CA ALA A 191 -2.99 -5.18 7.16
C ALA A 191 -2.91 -6.63 7.65
N SER A 192 -2.45 -7.54 6.77
CA SER A 192 -2.29 -8.97 7.10
C SER A 192 -1.21 -9.23 8.16
N MET A 193 -0.13 -8.44 8.16
CA MET A 193 0.95 -8.55 9.15
C MET A 193 0.62 -7.92 10.49
N SER A 194 -0.11 -6.80 10.49
CA SER A 194 -0.30 -5.94 11.66
C SER A 194 -0.92 -6.65 12.87
N TYR A 195 -1.72 -7.66 12.56
CA TYR A 195 -2.45 -8.47 13.51
C TYR A 195 -1.58 -9.49 14.27
N MET A 196 -0.45 -9.87 13.70
CA MET A 196 0.36 -11.02 14.13
C MET A 196 1.53 -10.54 15.01
N ASN A 197 1.25 -10.20 16.27
CA ASN A 197 2.25 -9.70 17.22
C ASN A 197 2.92 -10.83 18.03
N PRO A 198 4.27 -10.88 18.17
CA PRO A 198 4.97 -11.92 18.94
C PRO A 198 4.94 -11.79 20.46
N PHE A 199 4.54 -10.65 21.03
CA PHE A 199 4.54 -10.49 22.47
C PHE A 199 3.23 -11.03 23.05
N THR A 200 3.34 -12.28 23.52
CA THR A 200 2.38 -13.07 24.27
C THR A 200 1.36 -13.84 23.43
N ASN A 201 0.95 -14.93 24.05
CA ASN A 201 -0.10 -15.88 23.71
C ASN A 201 -1.50 -15.21 23.65
N HIS A 202 -1.54 -13.88 23.60
CA HIS A 202 -2.70 -13.01 23.51
C HIS A 202 -2.37 -11.94 22.46
N ALA A 203 -3.21 -11.85 21.43
CA ALA A 203 -3.07 -10.86 20.37
C ALA A 203 -3.03 -9.45 20.98
N SER A 204 -1.83 -8.90 21.08
CA SER A 204 -1.60 -7.55 21.59
C SER A 204 -1.66 -6.59 20.41
N LEU A 205 -2.86 -6.13 20.08
CA LEU A 205 -3.06 -4.71 19.78
C LEU A 205 -3.34 -4.06 21.14
N ALA A 206 -2.90 -2.83 21.37
CA ALA A 206 -2.78 -2.17 22.68
C ALA A 206 -3.76 -2.55 23.83
N ALA A 207 -3.30 -3.36 24.78
CA ALA A 207 -3.63 -3.26 26.22
C ALA A 207 -2.66 -4.13 27.04
N LEU A 208 -1.45 -3.63 27.25
CA LEU A 208 -0.65 -4.10 28.38
C LEU A 208 0.28 -2.99 28.88
N GLU A 209 -0.31 -1.91 29.36
CA GLU A 209 0.33 -1.14 30.43
C GLU A 209 -0.64 -0.72 31.56
N PHE A 210 -1.78 -1.42 31.71
CA PHE A 210 -2.69 -1.23 32.85
C PHE A 210 -3.39 -2.48 33.42
N SER A 211 -2.85 -3.69 33.25
CA SER A 211 -3.33 -4.84 34.03
C SER A 211 -2.21 -5.54 34.81
N THR A 212 -1.91 -4.97 35.97
CA THR A 212 -1.68 -5.80 37.17
C THR A 212 -3.00 -6.51 37.52
N ILE A 213 -3.44 -7.51 36.75
CA ILE A 213 -4.55 -8.39 37.16
C ILE A 213 -4.23 -9.81 36.68
N ASN A 214 -3.69 -10.59 37.62
CA ASN A 214 -3.92 -12.01 37.89
C ASN A 214 -4.24 -12.92 36.70
N ASP A 215 -3.28 -13.78 36.36
CA ASP A 215 -3.28 -15.22 35.99
C ASP A 215 -4.56 -15.98 35.50
N GLU A 216 -5.66 -15.34 35.13
CA GLU A 216 -6.84 -16.00 34.58
C GLU A 216 -7.42 -15.17 33.41
N GLN A 217 -7.13 -15.61 32.18
CA GLN A 217 -7.74 -15.18 30.90
C GLN A 217 -7.66 -13.68 30.55
N PRO A 218 -6.68 -13.24 29.74
CA PRO A 218 -6.66 -11.88 29.20
C PRO A 218 -7.69 -11.76 28.08
N GLU A 219 -8.81 -11.12 28.39
CA GLU A 219 -9.73 -10.61 27.38
C GLU A 219 -8.97 -9.68 26.43
N LEU A 220 -9.23 -9.82 25.12
CA LEU A 220 -8.66 -8.92 24.12
C LEU A 220 -9.12 -7.48 24.41
N PRO A 221 -8.27 -6.47 24.15
CA PRO A 221 -8.70 -5.08 24.19
C PRO A 221 -9.76 -4.72 23.13
N TYR A 222 -9.93 -5.59 22.13
CA TYR A 222 -10.88 -5.43 21.03
C TYR A 222 -11.86 -6.59 21.01
N GLY A 223 -13.05 -6.34 20.46
CA GLY A 223 -13.97 -7.35 20.00
C GLY A 223 -13.43 -8.12 18.77
N PRO A 224 -14.28 -8.80 18.00
CA PRO A 224 -13.85 -9.57 16.85
C PRO A 224 -13.13 -8.71 15.81
N ILE A 225 -12.12 -9.30 15.15
CA ILE A 225 -11.32 -8.63 14.12
C ILE A 225 -11.82 -9.04 12.74
N THR A 226 -11.99 -8.03 11.89
CA THR A 226 -12.37 -8.17 10.50
C THR A 226 -11.26 -7.62 9.61
N VAL A 227 -10.89 -8.33 8.53
CA VAL A 227 -9.84 -7.89 7.62
C VAL A 227 -10.35 -7.87 6.18
N TYR A 228 -10.20 -6.74 5.50
CA TYR A 228 -10.47 -6.60 4.07
C TYR A 228 -9.26 -6.04 3.35
N THR A 229 -8.68 -6.82 2.45
CA THR A 229 -7.55 -6.36 1.62
C THR A 229 -7.95 -6.28 0.15
N TYR A 230 -7.34 -5.35 -0.59
CA TYR A 230 -7.61 -5.12 -2.01
C TYR A 230 -6.31 -5.22 -2.78
N GLY A 231 -6.22 -6.15 -3.74
CA GLY A 231 -5.01 -6.27 -4.55
C GLY A 231 -3.77 -6.66 -3.73
N SER A 232 -3.96 -7.30 -2.57
CA SER A 232 -2.85 -7.66 -1.68
C SER A 232 -1.98 -8.75 -2.32
N PRO A 233 -0.64 -8.60 -2.31
CA PRO A 233 0.27 -9.69 -2.67
C PRO A 233 0.23 -10.81 -1.63
N ARG A 234 0.87 -11.95 -1.94
CA ARG A 234 1.17 -13.00 -0.96
C ARG A 234 2.19 -12.49 0.04
N VAL A 235 1.96 -12.73 1.33
CA VAL A 235 2.76 -12.14 2.42
C VAL A 235 3.79 -13.11 2.97
N GLY A 236 3.44 -14.39 3.11
CA GLY A 236 4.25 -15.40 3.77
C GLY A 236 4.00 -16.81 3.24
N ASN A 237 4.66 -17.79 3.86
CA ASN A 237 4.56 -19.20 3.50
C ASN A 237 3.25 -19.86 3.98
N GLU A 238 3.08 -21.15 3.69
CA GLU A 238 1.92 -21.94 4.12
C GLU A 238 1.77 -21.99 5.65
N ASP A 239 2.86 -22.03 6.41
CA ASP A 239 2.79 -21.99 7.87
C ASP A 239 2.24 -20.64 8.37
N PHE A 240 2.59 -19.53 7.71
CA PHE A 240 1.98 -18.22 7.99
C PHE A 240 0.50 -18.21 7.62
N GLU A 241 0.11 -18.82 6.50
CA GLU A 241 -1.30 -18.96 6.11
C GLU A 241 -2.10 -19.72 7.17
N VAL A 242 -1.61 -20.89 7.59
CA VAL A 242 -2.28 -21.72 8.61
C VAL A 242 -2.38 -20.93 9.90
N LEU A 243 -1.30 -20.28 10.33
CA LEU A 243 -1.29 -19.49 11.56
C LEU A 243 -2.29 -18.33 11.51
N PHE A 244 -2.41 -17.66 10.37
CA PHE A 244 -3.37 -16.57 10.17
C PHE A 244 -4.82 -17.08 10.13
N ASN A 245 -5.11 -18.06 9.27
CA ASN A 245 -6.48 -18.55 9.02
C ASN A 245 -7.07 -19.32 10.21
N THR A 246 -6.23 -19.94 11.05
CA THR A 246 -6.69 -20.66 12.25
C THR A 246 -6.82 -19.77 13.49
N ASN A 247 -6.41 -18.51 13.41
CA ASN A 247 -6.46 -17.62 14.56
C ASN A 247 -7.91 -17.35 15.00
N THR A 248 -8.19 -17.61 16.28
CA THR A 248 -9.56 -17.51 16.81
C THR A 248 -10.07 -16.08 16.88
N ASN A 249 -9.20 -15.06 16.92
CA ASN A 249 -9.65 -13.68 17.07
C ASN A 249 -9.94 -12.96 15.75
N ILE A 250 -9.48 -13.50 14.61
CA ILE A 250 -9.97 -13.07 13.29
C ILE A 250 -11.33 -13.72 13.07
N GLU A 251 -12.39 -12.95 13.12
CA GLU A 251 -13.73 -13.46 12.82
C GLU A 251 -13.92 -13.64 11.31
N THR A 252 -13.50 -12.63 10.54
CA THR A 252 -13.72 -12.55 9.10
C THR A 252 -12.49 -12.00 8.40
N SER A 253 -12.10 -12.61 7.28
CA SER A 253 -10.93 -12.19 6.50
C SER A 253 -11.15 -12.42 5.01
N TYR A 254 -11.24 -11.33 4.25
CA TYR A 254 -11.46 -11.34 2.80
C TYR A 254 -10.32 -10.65 2.05
N ARG A 255 -9.88 -11.26 0.96
CA ARG A 255 -8.98 -10.65 -0.04
C ARG A 255 -9.77 -10.40 -1.32
N VAL A 256 -10.01 -9.14 -1.63
CA VAL A 256 -10.69 -8.72 -2.86
C VAL A 256 -9.68 -8.61 -4.00
N VAL A 257 -9.93 -9.31 -5.10
CA VAL A 257 -9.10 -9.31 -6.30
C VAL A 257 -9.93 -8.82 -7.48
N ASN A 258 -9.42 -7.86 -8.24
CA ASN A 258 -10.13 -7.28 -9.38
C ASN A 258 -9.59 -7.84 -10.71
N PHE A 259 -10.45 -8.47 -11.50
CA PHE A 259 -10.13 -8.99 -12.84
C PHE A 259 -8.76 -9.71 -12.88
N GLU A 260 -7.84 -9.22 -13.71
CA GLU A 260 -6.49 -9.75 -13.94
C GLU A 260 -5.46 -8.88 -13.20
N ASP A 261 -5.81 -8.33 -12.02
CA ASP A 261 -4.84 -7.67 -11.15
C ASP A 261 -3.65 -8.60 -10.92
N THR A 262 -2.47 -8.13 -11.29
CA THR A 262 -1.24 -8.90 -11.30
C THR A 262 -0.61 -9.01 -9.91
N ILE A 263 -0.91 -8.07 -9.00
CA ILE A 263 -0.23 -7.97 -7.70
C ILE A 263 -0.59 -9.11 -6.75
N PRO A 264 -1.86 -9.55 -6.64
CA PRO A 264 -2.21 -10.76 -5.92
C PRO A 264 -1.48 -12.02 -6.41
N HIS A 265 -0.98 -12.04 -7.64
CA HIS A 265 -0.25 -13.18 -8.16
C HIS A 265 1.25 -13.13 -7.86
N LEU A 266 1.70 -12.16 -7.05
CA LEU A 266 3.08 -11.99 -6.62
C LEU A 266 3.20 -12.05 -5.08
N PRO A 267 4.34 -12.54 -4.56
CA PRO A 267 5.36 -13.33 -5.25
C PRO A 267 4.78 -14.69 -5.68
N LEU A 268 5.37 -15.34 -6.69
CA LEU A 268 4.93 -16.68 -7.12
C LEU A 268 4.96 -17.69 -5.96
N PRO A 269 4.07 -18.71 -5.94
CA PRO A 269 3.99 -19.65 -4.81
C PRO A 269 5.31 -20.36 -4.47
N ALA A 270 6.10 -20.65 -5.51
CA ALA A 270 7.50 -20.98 -5.39
C ALA A 270 8.33 -19.84 -6.01
N PHE A 271 9.09 -19.13 -5.18
CA PHE A 271 9.93 -18.03 -5.62
C PHE A 271 11.40 -18.44 -5.50
N THR A 272 11.93 -18.97 -6.60
CA THR A 272 13.33 -19.39 -6.71
C THR A 272 14.11 -18.38 -7.55
N LEU A 273 14.61 -17.33 -6.91
CA LEU A 273 15.43 -16.29 -7.55
C LEU A 273 16.72 -16.10 -6.75
N PHE A 274 17.86 -15.88 -7.43
CA PHE A 274 19.16 -15.66 -6.77
C PHE A 274 19.59 -16.73 -5.74
N GLY A 275 19.15 -17.98 -5.90
CA GLY A 275 19.49 -19.07 -4.99
C GLY A 275 18.66 -19.12 -3.70
N SER A 276 17.64 -18.27 -3.58
CA SER A 276 16.63 -18.43 -2.53
C SER A 276 15.63 -19.53 -2.85
N ASN A 277 15.00 -20.06 -1.80
CA ASN A 277 13.91 -21.04 -1.89
C ASN A 277 12.77 -20.57 -1.00
N ALA A 278 12.19 -19.41 -1.36
CA ALA A 278 11.07 -18.84 -0.63
C ALA A 278 9.76 -19.42 -1.16
N THR A 279 8.84 -19.74 -0.25
CA THR A 279 7.49 -20.19 -0.60
C THR A 279 6.47 -19.18 -0.11
N TYR A 280 5.45 -18.94 -0.93
CA TYR A 280 4.41 -17.97 -0.65
C TYR A 280 3.04 -18.61 -0.81
N SER A 281 2.16 -18.35 0.14
CA SER A 281 0.78 -18.74 0.08
C SER A 281 -0.11 -17.57 0.48
N HIS A 282 -1.35 -17.66 0.05
CA HIS A 282 -2.35 -16.63 0.26
C HIS A 282 -3.10 -16.88 1.57
N VAL A 283 -3.32 -15.83 2.34
CA VAL A 283 -4.26 -15.82 3.47
C VAL A 283 -5.67 -15.49 2.98
N ASN A 284 -6.66 -15.62 3.86
CA ASN A 284 -8.03 -15.12 3.66
C ASN A 284 -8.85 -15.90 2.62
N THR A 285 -10.16 -15.69 2.66
CA THR A 285 -11.07 -16.07 1.56
C THR A 285 -10.92 -15.07 0.41
N GLU A 286 -10.73 -15.56 -0.80
CA GLU A 286 -10.66 -14.70 -1.98
C GLU A 286 -12.06 -14.28 -2.44
N VAL A 287 -12.22 -13.02 -2.80
CA VAL A 287 -13.42 -12.50 -3.45
C VAL A 287 -13.00 -11.87 -4.77
N TRP A 288 -13.30 -12.56 -5.86
CA TRP A 288 -12.88 -12.16 -7.20
C TRP A 288 -13.97 -11.35 -7.89
N LEU A 289 -13.69 -10.07 -8.17
CA LEU A 289 -14.54 -9.18 -8.96
C LEU A 289 -14.25 -9.39 -10.44
N TYR A 290 -15.17 -10.01 -11.18
CA TYR A 290 -14.92 -10.43 -12.57
C TYR A 290 -15.86 -9.80 -13.59
N ASN A 291 -16.82 -8.99 -13.15
CA ASN A 291 -17.70 -8.24 -14.05
C ASN A 291 -18.27 -7.00 -13.36
N TYR A 292 -18.45 -5.92 -14.10
CA TYR A 292 -19.00 -4.66 -13.62
C TYR A 292 -20.28 -4.34 -14.37
N SER A 293 -21.26 -3.81 -13.63
CA SER A 293 -22.44 -3.22 -14.25
C SER A 293 -22.07 -1.88 -14.90
N ASN A 294 -22.84 -1.48 -15.92
CA ASN A 294 -22.77 -0.10 -16.44
C ASN A 294 -23.42 0.91 -15.47
N ASP A 295 -24.15 0.42 -14.48
CA ASP A 295 -24.75 1.22 -13.42
C ASP A 295 -23.75 1.37 -12.25
N PRO A 296 -23.25 2.60 -11.98
CA PRO A 296 -22.27 2.85 -10.92
C PRO A 296 -22.85 2.68 -9.50
N SER A 297 -24.17 2.48 -9.37
CA SER A 297 -24.87 2.20 -8.11
C SER A 297 -25.05 0.70 -7.85
N GLN A 298 -24.43 -0.17 -8.65
CA GLN A 298 -24.48 -1.62 -8.47
C GLN A 298 -23.10 -2.17 -8.13
N TYR A 299 -23.06 -3.07 -7.13
CA TYR A 299 -21.83 -3.78 -6.81
C TYR A 299 -21.36 -4.62 -8.01
N PRO A 300 -20.04 -4.80 -8.16
CA PRO A 300 -19.49 -5.71 -9.16
C PRO A 300 -20.00 -7.14 -8.91
N VAL A 301 -20.13 -7.91 -9.98
CA VAL A 301 -20.38 -9.35 -9.85
C VAL A 301 -19.11 -10.01 -9.33
N TYR A 302 -19.25 -10.78 -8.26
CA TYR A 302 -18.13 -11.41 -7.58
C TYR A 302 -18.31 -12.92 -7.40
N LEU A 303 -17.19 -13.61 -7.18
CA LEU A 303 -17.15 -15.02 -6.81
C LEU A 303 -16.33 -15.17 -5.51
N GLU A 304 -16.90 -15.81 -4.51
CA GLU A 304 -16.19 -16.18 -3.28
C GLU A 304 -15.47 -17.51 -3.45
N CYS A 305 -14.18 -17.51 -3.17
CA CYS A 305 -13.28 -18.66 -3.23
C CYS A 305 -12.66 -18.92 -1.86
N PRO A 306 -13.30 -19.78 -1.04
CA PRO A 306 -12.89 -20.03 0.33
C PRO A 306 -11.63 -20.91 0.45
N LEU A 307 -11.19 -21.55 -0.63
CA LEU A 307 -9.92 -22.28 -0.64
C LEU A 307 -8.82 -21.43 -1.27
N THR A 308 -7.61 -21.66 -0.82
CA THR A 308 -6.43 -20.96 -1.31
C THR A 308 -6.19 -21.27 -2.78
N GLU A 309 -6.08 -20.22 -3.59
CA GLU A 309 -5.71 -20.26 -5.02
C GLU A 309 -6.60 -21.12 -5.94
N GLN A 310 -7.92 -21.09 -5.75
CA GLN A 310 -8.82 -21.87 -6.61
C GLN A 310 -8.79 -21.43 -8.08
N LEU A 311 -8.70 -22.41 -8.98
CA LEU A 311 -8.71 -22.20 -10.45
C LEU A 311 -10.04 -21.66 -11.02
N ASN A 312 -11.09 -21.50 -10.23
CA ASN A 312 -12.32 -20.83 -10.68
C ASN A 312 -12.32 -19.33 -10.35
N CYS A 313 -11.31 -18.83 -9.64
CA CYS A 313 -11.12 -17.44 -9.26
C CYS A 313 -9.96 -16.78 -10.03
N SER A 314 -9.36 -15.71 -9.48
CA SER A 314 -8.33 -14.93 -10.16
C SER A 314 -7.11 -15.75 -10.59
N THR A 315 -6.79 -16.85 -9.91
CA THR A 315 -5.69 -17.75 -10.28
C THR A 315 -5.77 -18.26 -11.71
N ASN A 316 -6.97 -18.43 -12.26
CA ASN A 316 -7.18 -18.86 -13.65
C ASN A 316 -7.45 -17.71 -14.61
N SER A 317 -7.55 -16.47 -14.11
CA SER A 317 -7.40 -15.31 -14.98
C SER A 317 -6.00 -15.42 -15.59
N LEU A 318 -5.92 -15.56 -16.90
CA LEU A 318 -4.65 -15.75 -17.60
C LEU A 318 -3.89 -14.43 -17.52
N VAL A 319 -3.16 -14.19 -16.43
CA VAL A 319 -2.19 -13.10 -16.37
C VAL A 319 -1.10 -13.43 -17.37
N HIS A 320 -1.27 -12.93 -18.58
CA HIS A 320 -0.32 -13.11 -19.66
C HIS A 320 0.88 -12.21 -19.41
N TRP A 321 1.80 -12.66 -18.55
CA TRP A 321 3.02 -11.94 -18.19
C TRP A 321 3.86 -11.51 -19.39
N THR A 322 3.69 -12.16 -20.55
CA THR A 322 4.35 -11.82 -21.83
C THR A 322 3.64 -10.74 -22.65
N GLN A 323 2.49 -10.22 -22.19
CA GLN A 323 1.69 -9.20 -22.90
C GLN A 323 1.86 -7.79 -22.29
N PHE A 324 2.57 -7.66 -21.18
CA PHE A 324 2.81 -6.36 -20.57
C PHE A 324 4.04 -5.71 -21.21
N ASP A 325 3.81 -4.75 -22.10
CA ASP A 325 4.87 -3.96 -22.74
C ASP A 325 5.40 -2.86 -21.81
N ASN A 326 4.63 -2.51 -20.78
CA ASN A 326 5.01 -1.52 -19.76
C ASN A 326 4.22 -1.70 -18.46
N MET A 327 4.67 -1.02 -17.42
CA MET A 327 4.11 -1.12 -16.07
C MET A 327 2.70 -0.54 -15.92
N THR A 328 2.27 0.37 -16.81
CA THR A 328 0.89 0.87 -16.81
C THR A 328 -0.12 -0.25 -17.06
N GLN A 329 0.24 -1.22 -17.92
CA GLN A 329 -0.63 -2.37 -18.18
C GLN A 329 -0.64 -3.36 -17.01
N VAL A 330 0.51 -3.60 -16.38
CA VAL A 330 0.63 -4.45 -15.16
C VAL A 330 -0.26 -3.90 -14.04
N MET A 331 -0.28 -2.58 -13.88
CA MET A 331 -1.01 -1.88 -12.82
C MET A 331 -2.45 -1.52 -13.20
N TYR A 332 -2.90 -1.85 -14.41
CA TYR A 332 -4.19 -1.38 -14.92
C TYR A 332 -5.37 -1.83 -14.05
N TYR A 333 -5.49 -3.14 -13.79
CA TYR A 333 -6.52 -3.68 -12.92
C TYR A 333 -6.20 -3.46 -11.43
N HIS A 334 -4.91 -3.39 -11.08
CA HIS A 334 -4.48 -3.14 -9.71
C HIS A 334 -4.97 -1.78 -9.18
N ARG A 335 -4.91 -0.74 -10.00
CA ARG A 335 -5.35 0.62 -9.64
C ARG A 335 -6.87 0.80 -9.74
N ARG A 336 -7.62 -0.25 -10.12
CA ARG A 336 -9.05 -0.12 -10.44
C ARG A 336 -9.90 -1.10 -9.67
N TYR A 337 -10.62 -0.63 -8.66
CA TYR A 337 -11.51 -1.46 -7.86
C TYR A 337 -12.84 -0.72 -7.68
N PHE A 338 -13.96 -1.45 -7.69
CA PHE A 338 -15.30 -0.86 -7.53
C PHE A 338 -15.57 0.30 -8.51
N ALA A 339 -15.05 0.20 -9.74
CA ALA A 339 -15.13 1.20 -10.82
C ALA A 339 -14.40 2.53 -10.54
N TYR A 340 -13.68 2.64 -9.43
CA TYR A 340 -12.76 3.74 -9.18
C TYR A 340 -11.40 3.45 -9.78
N ASP A 341 -10.71 4.52 -10.18
CA ASP A 341 -9.33 4.49 -10.64
C ASP A 341 -8.49 5.34 -9.69
N LEU A 342 -7.54 4.71 -9.01
CA LEU A 342 -6.68 5.31 -8.00
C LEU A 342 -5.98 6.59 -8.50
N GLU A 343 -5.61 6.67 -9.79
CA GLU A 343 -4.94 7.86 -10.35
C GLU A 343 -5.85 9.10 -10.38
N THR A 344 -7.16 8.88 -10.48
CA THR A 344 -8.17 9.96 -10.57
C THR A 344 -8.98 10.10 -9.30
N PHE A 345 -8.92 9.11 -8.40
CA PHE A 345 -9.76 9.02 -7.21
C PHE A 345 -9.66 10.26 -6.32
N CYS A 346 -8.47 10.85 -6.20
CA CYS A 346 -8.23 11.99 -5.32
C CYS A 346 -8.59 13.36 -5.92
N GLN A 347 -9.09 13.43 -7.17
CA GLN A 347 -9.36 14.72 -7.84
C GLN A 347 -10.41 15.57 -7.09
N ASP A 348 -11.41 14.93 -6.50
CA ASP A 348 -12.51 15.58 -5.78
C ASP A 348 -12.31 15.56 -4.26
N TRP A 349 -11.21 14.99 -3.78
CA TRP A 349 -10.87 15.03 -2.35
C TRP A 349 -10.26 16.39 -2.03
N ILE A 350 -10.85 17.09 -1.06
CA ILE A 350 -10.24 18.31 -0.51
C ILE A 350 -9.05 17.85 0.32
N ALA A 351 -7.91 17.62 -0.31
CA ALA A 351 -6.69 17.65 0.44
C ALA A 351 -6.59 19.06 1.02
N ASP A 352 -6.38 19.17 2.34
CA ASP A 352 -5.46 20.19 2.83
C ASP A 352 -4.13 19.94 2.11
N LEU A 353 -4.08 20.34 0.84
CA LEU A 353 -2.88 20.69 0.16
C LEU A 353 -2.42 21.94 0.91
N GLU A 354 -1.84 21.75 2.10
CA GLU A 354 -0.45 22.14 2.17
C GLU A 354 0.18 21.50 0.95
N VAL A 355 0.22 22.28 -0.14
CA VAL A 355 1.13 22.10 -1.24
C VAL A 355 2.40 21.70 -0.52
N LEU A 356 2.75 20.41 -0.52
CA LEU A 356 4.07 19.93 -0.11
C LEU A 356 4.96 20.94 -0.79
N GLN A 357 5.56 21.88 -0.05
CA GLN A 357 6.23 22.99 -0.71
C GLN A 357 7.42 22.34 -1.38
N HIS A 358 7.20 21.97 -2.64
CA HIS A 358 8.16 21.34 -3.50
C HIS A 358 9.32 22.31 -3.55
N PRO A 359 10.56 21.82 -3.76
CA PRO A 359 11.66 22.73 -3.84
C PRO A 359 11.36 23.71 -4.97
N THR A 360 11.17 24.98 -4.63
CA THR A 360 10.76 25.98 -5.62
C THR A 360 12.00 26.33 -6.42
N ILE A 361 11.93 26.14 -7.72
CA ILE A 361 13.07 26.34 -8.62
C ILE A 361 13.00 27.76 -9.13
N PHE A 362 13.92 28.60 -8.64
CA PHE A 362 14.12 29.94 -9.17
C PHE A 362 15.25 29.93 -10.17
N LEU A 363 14.97 30.39 -11.38
CA LEU A 363 15.93 30.40 -12.48
C LEU A 363 16.24 31.84 -12.84
N ASN A 364 17.52 32.21 -12.78
CA ASN A 364 17.98 33.52 -13.18
C ASN A 364 18.88 33.41 -14.41
N ILE A 365 18.50 34.09 -15.48
CA ILE A 365 19.31 34.21 -16.69
C ILE A 365 20.41 35.23 -16.41
N THR A 366 21.65 34.76 -16.35
CA THR A 366 22.79 35.63 -16.01
C THR A 366 23.39 36.31 -17.22
N ARG A 367 23.32 35.68 -18.41
CA ARG A 367 23.90 36.21 -19.65
C ARG A 367 23.36 35.52 -20.90
N HIS A 368 23.16 36.31 -21.97
CA HIS A 368 23.06 35.81 -23.35
C HIS A 368 24.31 36.18 -24.15
N TRP A 369 24.76 35.31 -25.03
CA TRP A 369 25.91 35.58 -25.90
C TRP A 369 25.88 34.72 -27.17
N MET A 370 26.63 35.15 -28.19
CA MET A 370 26.71 34.45 -29.48
C MET A 370 28.13 33.99 -29.77
N ALA A 371 28.27 32.76 -30.26
CA ALA A 371 29.52 32.25 -30.82
C ALA A 371 29.25 31.22 -31.91
N GLY A 372 30.06 31.23 -32.97
CA GLY A 372 29.96 30.23 -34.04
C GLY A 372 28.61 30.18 -34.78
N GLY A 373 27.80 31.25 -34.73
CA GLY A 373 26.47 31.30 -35.35
C GLY A 373 25.33 30.77 -34.47
N TYR A 374 25.60 30.38 -33.22
CA TYR A 374 24.61 29.88 -32.26
C TYR A 374 24.38 30.85 -31.10
N ASN A 375 23.17 30.82 -30.53
CA ASN A 375 22.76 31.65 -29.39
C ASN A 375 22.86 30.84 -28.10
N TYR A 376 23.71 31.27 -27.19
CA TYR A 376 23.91 30.62 -25.89
C TYR A 376 23.30 31.44 -24.76
N THR A 377 22.74 30.73 -23.78
CA THR A 377 22.21 31.31 -22.55
C THR A 377 22.85 30.63 -21.34
N ASN A 378 23.39 31.45 -20.44
CA ASN A 378 23.93 31.00 -19.15
C ASN A 378 22.86 31.18 -18.08
N VAL A 379 22.58 30.11 -17.34
CA VAL A 379 21.55 30.06 -16.32
C VAL A 379 22.18 29.71 -14.99
N VAL A 380 21.81 30.45 -13.94
CA VAL A 380 22.03 30.06 -12.54
C VAL A 380 20.65 29.79 -11.94
N GLY A 381 20.47 28.57 -11.44
CA GLY A 381 19.24 28.14 -10.79
C GLY A 381 19.46 27.91 -9.30
N THR A 382 18.42 28.18 -8.51
CA THR A 382 18.36 27.86 -7.08
C THR A 382 17.17 26.94 -6.84
N LEU A 383 17.42 25.81 -6.18
CA LEU A 383 16.40 24.91 -5.63
C LEU A 383 16.23 25.26 -4.15
N THR A 384 15.05 25.69 -3.74
CA THR A 384 14.80 26.08 -2.34
C THR A 384 13.83 25.11 -1.70
N ASN A 385 14.23 24.38 -0.65
CA ASN A 385 13.31 23.52 0.08
C ASN A 385 12.58 24.32 1.17
N ASN A 386 11.40 24.82 0.84
CA ASN A 386 10.51 25.49 1.80
C ASN A 386 9.51 24.52 2.45
N GLY A 387 9.63 23.21 2.18
CA GLY A 387 8.77 22.17 2.75
C GLY A 387 9.20 21.76 4.17
N PRO A 388 8.34 20.99 4.88
CA PRO A 388 8.57 20.62 6.28
C PRO A 388 9.54 19.44 6.46
N VAL A 389 10.03 18.83 5.37
CA VAL A 389 10.91 17.65 5.41
C VAL A 389 12.10 17.78 4.46
N ASP A 390 13.19 17.08 4.77
CA ASP A 390 14.36 16.98 3.88
C ASP A 390 13.99 16.25 2.58
N ILE A 391 14.61 16.64 1.47
CA ILE A 391 14.35 16.04 0.15
C ILE A 391 15.57 15.25 -0.29
N ALA A 392 15.49 13.92 -0.20
CA ALA A 392 16.54 13.02 -0.67
C ALA A 392 16.41 12.75 -2.17
N ASN A 393 17.54 12.84 -2.89
CA ASN A 393 17.69 12.47 -4.29
C ASN A 393 16.61 12.99 -5.26
N PRO A 394 16.28 14.30 -5.26
CA PRO A 394 15.22 14.80 -6.11
C PRO A 394 15.58 14.67 -7.60
N VAL A 395 14.59 14.29 -8.40
CA VAL A 395 14.69 14.19 -9.86
C VAL A 395 13.82 15.27 -10.50
N PHE A 396 14.37 15.97 -11.50
CA PHE A 396 13.67 17.05 -12.19
C PHE A 396 13.66 16.81 -13.70
N THR A 397 12.61 17.26 -14.36
CA THR A 397 12.54 17.39 -15.82
C THR A 397 12.39 18.85 -16.18
N SER A 398 12.79 19.21 -17.41
CA SER A 398 12.67 20.56 -17.93
C SER A 398 11.71 20.61 -19.10
N ASN A 399 10.90 21.66 -19.20
CA ASN A 399 10.08 21.96 -20.37
C ASN A 399 10.47 23.35 -20.94
N PRO A 400 10.95 23.43 -22.19
CA PRO A 400 11.27 22.33 -23.09
C PRO A 400 12.44 21.47 -22.57
N ASN A 401 12.61 20.24 -23.07
CA ASN A 401 13.71 19.35 -22.66
C ASN A 401 15.07 19.99 -23.00
N ILE A 402 15.82 20.39 -21.98
CA ILE A 402 17.06 21.16 -22.15
C ILE A 402 18.22 20.20 -22.43
N VAL A 403 18.90 20.39 -23.56
CA VAL A 403 20.15 19.69 -23.87
C VAL A 403 21.33 20.63 -23.62
N PRO A 404 22.21 20.36 -22.63
CA PRO A 404 23.33 21.24 -22.31
C PRO A 404 24.42 21.16 -23.38
N VAL A 405 25.12 22.27 -23.61
CA VAL A 405 26.21 22.34 -24.59
C VAL A 405 27.57 22.07 -23.94
N ALA A 406 27.66 22.21 -22.62
CA ALA A 406 28.83 21.86 -21.80
C ALA A 406 28.37 21.51 -20.38
N GLY A 407 29.21 20.75 -19.65
CA GLY A 407 28.88 20.13 -18.36
C GLY A 407 28.15 21.04 -17.38
N ILE A 408 27.28 20.43 -16.58
CA ILE A 408 26.43 21.13 -15.63
C ILE A 408 27.05 21.06 -14.25
N TRP A 409 27.09 22.21 -13.58
CA TRP A 409 27.54 22.29 -12.20
C TRP A 409 26.33 22.15 -11.27
N GLY A 410 26.41 21.18 -10.36
CA GLY A 410 25.39 20.91 -9.34
C GLY A 410 24.26 19.97 -9.77
N LEU A 411 24.09 19.69 -11.06
CA LEU A 411 23.16 18.66 -11.55
C LEU A 411 23.84 17.68 -12.50
N THR A 412 23.42 16.41 -12.43
CA THR A 412 23.83 15.31 -13.29
C THR A 412 22.64 14.90 -14.18
N PRO A 413 22.79 14.92 -15.51
CA PRO A 413 21.76 14.42 -16.42
C PRO A 413 21.77 12.89 -16.49
N THR A 414 20.58 12.30 -16.57
CA THR A 414 20.37 10.92 -17.02
C THR A 414 19.29 10.90 -18.08
N THR A 415 19.60 10.36 -19.25
CA THR A 415 18.66 10.30 -20.38
C THR A 415 17.84 9.02 -20.30
N THR A 416 16.53 9.14 -20.41
CA THR A 416 15.61 8.00 -20.54
C THR A 416 15.53 7.50 -21.98
N ASP A 417 15.00 6.30 -22.20
CA ASP A 417 14.84 5.69 -23.53
C ASP A 417 13.97 6.55 -24.48
N ASN A 418 13.10 7.40 -23.93
CA ASN A 418 12.25 8.33 -24.68
C ASN A 418 12.95 9.68 -24.98
N GLY A 419 14.23 9.82 -24.65
CA GLY A 419 15.04 11.02 -24.91
C GLY A 419 14.82 12.18 -23.92
N ILE A 420 13.96 12.01 -22.90
CA ILE A 420 13.75 13.00 -21.84
C ILE A 420 14.94 12.96 -20.88
N ILE A 421 15.46 14.13 -20.52
CA ILE A 421 16.58 14.26 -19.59
C ILE A 421 16.03 14.44 -18.17
N HIS A 422 16.40 13.51 -17.30
CA HIS A 422 16.18 13.58 -15.85
C HIS A 422 17.40 14.22 -15.19
N TRP A 423 17.18 15.30 -14.45
CA TRP A 423 18.18 16.03 -13.71
C TRP A 423 18.21 15.56 -12.27
N ARG A 424 19.37 15.16 -11.76
CA ARG A 424 19.59 14.83 -10.35
C ARG A 424 20.63 15.76 -9.76
N LEU A 425 20.62 15.98 -8.45
CA LEU A 425 21.72 16.66 -7.77
C LEU A 425 23.03 15.88 -7.97
N THR A 426 24.14 16.59 -8.17
CA THR A 426 25.45 15.93 -8.28
C THR A 426 25.88 15.39 -6.91
N PRO A 427 26.17 14.07 -6.77
CA PRO A 427 26.61 13.51 -5.50
C PRO A 427 27.97 14.08 -5.08
N LEU A 428 28.10 14.45 -3.80
CA LEU A 428 29.39 14.80 -3.20
C LEU A 428 29.91 13.58 -2.41
N ASN A 429 31.11 13.09 -2.76
CA ASN A 429 31.77 11.97 -2.09
C ASN A 429 30.93 10.67 -2.01
N GLY A 430 30.03 10.43 -2.96
CA GLY A 430 29.19 9.22 -3.01
C GLY A 430 28.03 9.20 -2.02
N VAL A 431 27.74 10.32 -1.34
CA VAL A 431 26.55 10.46 -0.49
C VAL A 431 25.36 10.89 -1.35
N THR A 432 24.20 10.27 -1.10
CA THR A 432 22.93 10.64 -1.72
C THR A 432 22.63 12.11 -1.43
N PRO A 433 22.55 12.98 -2.45
CA PRO A 433 22.37 14.40 -2.24
C PRO A 433 20.98 14.70 -1.68
N THR A 434 20.94 15.53 -0.64
CA THR A 434 19.74 15.93 0.11
C THR A 434 19.58 17.44 0.07
N ILE A 435 18.35 17.96 -0.09
CA ILE A 435 18.04 19.37 0.13
C ILE A 435 17.35 19.48 1.49
N SER A 436 18.09 19.90 2.51
CA SER A 436 17.56 19.99 3.87
C SER A 436 16.47 21.06 4.00
N ILE A 437 15.59 20.93 4.99
CA ILE A 437 14.55 21.91 5.31
C ILE A 437 15.14 23.32 5.43
N GLY A 438 14.53 24.29 4.74
CA GLY A 438 14.95 25.70 4.77
C GLY A 438 16.29 25.98 4.08
N SER A 439 16.83 25.03 3.32
CA SER A 439 18.10 25.19 2.60
C SER A 439 17.91 25.52 1.12
N GLU A 440 18.96 26.09 0.53
CA GLU A 440 19.06 26.40 -0.89
C GLU A 440 20.20 25.62 -1.54
N TYR A 441 19.94 25.07 -2.72
CA TYR A 441 20.94 24.43 -3.57
C TYR A 441 21.08 25.18 -4.88
N ILE A 442 22.30 25.55 -5.24
CA ILE A 442 22.60 26.34 -6.44
C ILE A 442 23.15 25.41 -7.52
N PHE A 443 22.69 25.60 -8.76
CA PHE A 443 23.22 24.93 -9.94
C PHE A 443 23.39 25.90 -11.10
N ALA A 444 24.21 25.54 -12.08
CA ALA A 444 24.44 26.38 -13.26
C ALA A 444 24.67 25.56 -14.52
N PHE A 445 24.14 26.04 -15.65
CA PHE A 445 24.30 25.40 -16.96
C PHE A 445 24.32 26.40 -18.11
N THR A 446 24.76 25.92 -19.28
CA THR A 446 24.70 26.64 -20.55
C THR A 446 23.98 25.79 -21.59
N TYR A 447 23.01 26.37 -22.29
CA TYR A 447 22.25 25.70 -23.35
C TYR A 447 22.11 26.56 -24.60
N ASN A 448 21.89 25.93 -25.75
CA ASN A 448 21.83 26.56 -27.07
C ASN A 448 20.39 26.97 -27.43
N SER A 449 19.81 27.90 -26.67
CA SER A 449 18.51 28.49 -26.96
C SER A 449 18.28 29.74 -26.11
N THR A 450 17.37 30.61 -26.57
CA THR A 450 16.85 31.79 -25.82
C THR A 450 15.42 31.57 -25.32
N ALA A 451 14.84 30.38 -25.51
CA ALA A 451 13.50 30.05 -25.06
C ALA A 451 13.41 30.05 -23.52
N THR A 452 12.25 30.47 -23.00
CA THR A 452 11.89 30.30 -21.59
C THR A 452 11.74 28.83 -21.23
N TYR A 453 12.01 28.49 -19.99
CA TYR A 453 12.01 27.11 -19.51
C TYR A 453 11.42 27.03 -18.10
N SER A 454 10.82 25.89 -17.80
CA SER A 454 10.37 25.51 -16.46
C SER A 454 11.03 24.20 -16.08
N PHE A 455 11.39 24.05 -14.80
CA PHE A 455 11.78 22.76 -14.25
C PHE A 455 10.67 22.27 -13.34
N THR A 456 10.33 21.00 -13.47
CA THR A 456 9.32 20.33 -12.67
C THR A 456 9.98 19.16 -11.98
N ARG A 457 9.85 19.07 -10.66
CA ARG A 457 10.22 17.86 -9.94
C ARG A 457 9.28 16.75 -10.40
N ILE A 458 9.84 15.64 -10.87
CA ILE A 458 9.06 14.43 -11.09
C ILE A 458 9.02 13.66 -9.77
N LYS A 459 7.84 13.12 -9.44
CA LYS A 459 7.61 12.41 -8.17
C LYS A 459 8.60 11.26 -8.03
#